data_AF-A0A7S0DEH0-F1
#
_entry.id   AF-A0A7S0DEH0-F1
#
_cell.length_a   1.000
_cell.length_b   1.000
_cell.length_c   1.000
_cell.angle_alpha   90.00
_cell.angle_beta   90.00
_cell.angle_gamma   90.00
#
_symmetry.space_group_name_H-M   'P 1'
#
loop_
_entity.id
_entity.type
_entity.pdbx_description
1 polymer ?
#
loop_
_entity_poly.entity_id
_entity_poly.type
_entity_poly.pdbx_seq_one_letter_code
_entity_poly.pdbx_strand_id
1 'polypeptide(L)'
;ICVGRYDANRVSARVLTRQHLIADPSERARFVAAGASVERGAREIRGLRVSRAVGDFFLKRELPGLVATPYVSAPIRVRGDGSDVAVLATRGLWRVVDETEATSLATSARDAERRRDDRGAPSPSSRRWSPAAGGRRPGG
;
A
#
# COMPACT_ATOMS: atom_id res chain seq x y z
N ILE A 1 -1.34 3.10 -2.46
CA ILE A 1 -2.67 3.09 -1.80
C ILE A 1 -3.46 4.25 -2.35
N CYS A 2 -4.64 3.98 -2.88
CA CYS A 2 -5.63 5.00 -3.19
C CYS A 2 -6.91 4.77 -2.38
N VAL A 3 -7.68 5.83 -2.20
CA VAL A 3 -9.09 5.75 -1.81
C VAL A 3 -9.89 6.43 -2.89
N GLY A 4 -10.93 5.76 -3.36
CA GLY A 4 -11.80 6.25 -4.40
C GLY A 4 -13.27 6.11 -4.04
N ARG A 5 -14.10 6.82 -4.79
CA ARG A 5 -15.55 6.64 -4.83
C ARG A 5 -15.99 6.34 -6.23
N TYR A 6 -16.93 5.41 -6.32
CA TYR A 6 -17.83 5.28 -7.44
C TYR A 6 -19.13 6.04 -7.13
N ASP A 7 -19.45 7.04 -7.93
CA ASP A 7 -20.83 7.51 -8.09
C ASP A 7 -21.34 7.08 -9.47
N ALA A 8 -22.67 7.06 -9.67
CA ALA A 8 -23.28 6.49 -10.87
C ALA A 8 -22.84 7.17 -12.18
N ASN A 9 -22.28 8.38 -12.12
CA ASN A 9 -21.86 9.15 -13.28
C ASN A 9 -20.33 9.36 -13.35
N ARG A 10 -19.58 9.04 -12.28
CA ARG A 10 -18.15 9.34 -12.17
C ARG A 10 -17.42 8.44 -11.17
N VAL A 11 -16.24 7.99 -11.59
CA VAL A 11 -15.23 7.43 -10.69
C VAL A 11 -14.24 8.52 -10.31
N SER A 12 -13.90 8.59 -9.03
CA SER A 12 -12.87 9.48 -8.50
C SER A 12 -11.93 8.69 -7.62
N ALA A 13 -10.63 8.92 -7.75
CA ALA A 13 -9.61 8.26 -6.94
C ALA A 13 -8.59 9.27 -6.44
N ARG A 14 -8.13 9.10 -5.20
CA ARG A 14 -7.07 9.91 -4.59
C ARG A 14 -5.99 9.00 -4.01
N VAL A 15 -4.78 9.16 -4.51
CA VAL A 15 -3.56 8.57 -3.94
C VAL A 15 -3.34 9.11 -2.52
N LEU A 16 -3.14 8.23 -1.55
CA LEU A 16 -2.81 8.61 -0.15
C LEU A 16 -1.35 8.33 0.22
N THR A 17 -0.59 7.64 -0.63
CA THR A 17 0.82 7.29 -0.42
C THR A 17 1.75 8.02 -1.38
N ARG A 18 3.00 8.21 -1.01
CA ARG A 18 4.05 8.58 -1.97
C ARG A 18 4.81 7.33 -2.39
N GLN A 19 5.38 7.34 -3.60
CA GLN A 19 6.44 6.40 -3.91
C GLN A 19 7.69 6.79 -3.09
N HIS A 20 8.50 5.78 -2.78
CA HIS A 20 9.73 5.90 -2.00
C HIS A 20 10.80 5.06 -2.70
N LEU A 21 11.21 5.55 -3.87
CA LEU A 21 12.23 4.99 -4.73
C LEU A 21 13.52 5.81 -4.62
N ILE A 22 14.66 5.16 -4.89
CA ILE A 22 15.97 5.85 -5.00
C ILE A 22 15.94 6.97 -6.05
N ALA A 23 15.15 6.80 -7.11
CA ALA A 23 15.00 7.77 -8.19
C ALA A 23 14.19 9.02 -7.79
N ASP A 24 13.43 9.00 -6.68
CA ASP A 24 12.59 10.13 -6.28
C ASP A 24 13.47 11.27 -5.75
N PRO A 25 13.38 12.51 -6.28
CA PRO A 25 14.33 13.58 -5.96
C PRO A 25 14.47 13.91 -4.47
N SER A 26 13.39 13.86 -3.71
CA SER A 26 13.38 14.13 -2.26
C SER A 26 13.99 12.99 -1.43
N GLU A 27 13.78 11.74 -1.86
CA GLU A 27 14.41 10.58 -1.24
C GLU A 27 15.91 10.55 -1.57
N ARG A 28 16.27 10.83 -2.82
CA ARG A 28 17.66 10.97 -3.27
C ARG A 28 18.40 12.07 -2.51
N ALA A 29 17.76 13.21 -2.29
CA ALA A 29 18.32 14.31 -1.49
C ALA A 29 18.62 13.87 -0.06
N ARG A 30 17.77 13.05 0.58
CA ARG A 30 18.04 12.47 1.91
C ARG A 30 19.27 11.57 1.89
N PHE A 31 19.43 10.71 0.88
CA PHE A 31 20.60 9.84 0.78
C PHE A 31 21.90 10.65 0.67
N VAL A 32 21.93 11.66 -0.22
CA VAL A 32 23.09 12.56 -0.37
C VAL A 32 23.37 13.33 0.92
N ALA A 33 22.35 13.89 1.58
CA ALA A 33 22.49 14.61 2.84
C ALA A 33 22.95 13.72 4.01
N ALA A 34 22.67 12.41 3.94
CA ALA A 34 23.17 11.42 4.89
C ALA A 34 24.60 10.93 4.57
N GLY A 35 25.23 11.43 3.50
CA GLY A 35 26.59 11.05 3.09
C GLY A 35 26.68 9.83 2.17
N ALA A 36 25.56 9.32 1.64
CA ALA A 36 25.60 8.25 0.65
C ALA A 36 25.96 8.80 -0.74
N SER A 37 26.96 8.18 -1.37
CA SER A 37 27.25 8.42 -2.79
C SER A 37 26.14 7.82 -3.65
N VAL A 38 25.42 8.68 -4.38
CA VAL A 38 24.38 8.27 -5.32
C VAL A 38 24.76 8.80 -6.71
N GLU A 39 24.90 7.91 -7.68
CA GLU A 39 25.19 8.27 -9.07
C GLU A 39 24.01 9.01 -9.72
N ARG A 40 24.29 9.98 -10.60
CA ARG A 40 23.26 10.78 -11.27
C ARG A 40 22.40 9.88 -12.16
N GLY A 41 21.09 9.82 -11.89
CA GLY A 41 20.17 8.95 -12.60
C GLY A 41 20.04 7.52 -12.06
N ALA A 42 20.79 7.15 -11.01
CA ALA A 42 20.65 5.85 -10.36
C ALA A 42 19.20 5.57 -9.93
N ARG A 43 18.69 4.39 -10.28
CA ARG A 43 17.35 3.89 -9.91
C ARG A 43 17.37 2.86 -8.77
N GLU A 44 18.57 2.54 -8.31
CA GLU A 44 18.87 1.44 -7.40
C GLU A 44 20.20 1.72 -6.69
N ILE A 45 20.35 1.30 -5.43
CA ILE A 45 21.64 1.28 -4.72
C ILE A 45 21.74 -0.08 -4.03
N ARG A 46 22.83 -0.83 -4.26
CA ARG A 46 23.10 -2.14 -3.63
C ARG A 46 21.92 -3.13 -3.76
N GLY A 47 21.29 -3.22 -4.93
CA GLY A 47 20.11 -4.08 -5.16
C GLY A 47 18.77 -3.47 -4.72
N LEU A 48 18.76 -2.37 -3.96
CA LEU A 48 17.54 -1.74 -3.45
C LEU A 48 17.07 -0.59 -4.35
N ARG A 49 15.89 -0.77 -4.95
CA ARG A 49 15.18 0.29 -5.68
C ARG A 49 14.35 1.19 -4.78
N VAL A 50 14.02 0.72 -3.57
CA VAL A 50 13.28 1.48 -2.56
C VAL A 50 14.24 2.24 -1.65
N SER A 51 13.82 3.44 -1.25
CA SER A 51 14.56 4.32 -0.33
C SER A 51 14.16 4.13 1.14
N ARG A 52 13.07 3.37 1.39
CA ARG A 52 12.52 3.08 2.72
C ARG A 52 12.08 1.63 2.80
N ALA A 53 12.39 0.98 3.93
CA ALA A 53 12.04 -0.41 4.19
C ALA A 53 12.02 -0.73 5.69
N VAL A 54 11.22 -1.72 6.10
CA VAL A 54 11.30 -2.36 7.43
C VAL A 54 12.23 -3.57 7.31
N GLY A 55 13.00 -3.90 8.35
CA GLY A 55 14.07 -4.90 8.25
C GLY A 55 15.37 -4.27 7.74
N ASP A 56 16.06 -4.92 6.80
CA ASP A 56 17.31 -4.44 6.15
C ASP A 56 18.38 -3.90 7.12
N PHE A 57 18.50 -4.53 8.30
CA PHE A 57 19.29 -3.99 9.41
C PHE A 57 20.77 -3.77 9.05
N PHE A 58 21.42 -4.74 8.42
CA PHE A 58 22.80 -4.62 7.98
C PHE A 58 22.97 -3.52 6.92
N LEU A 59 22.09 -3.48 5.90
CA LEU A 59 22.11 -2.45 4.88
C LEU A 59 21.91 -1.05 5.48
N LYS A 60 21.04 -0.87 6.48
CA LYS A 60 20.86 0.44 7.16
C LYS A 60 22.09 0.93 7.92
N ARG A 61 22.98 0.04 8.35
CA ARG A 61 24.26 0.41 8.97
C ARG A 61 25.29 0.88 7.95
N GLU A 62 25.21 0.39 6.71
CA GLU A 62 26.21 0.63 5.66
C GLU A 62 25.75 1.58 4.54
N LEU A 63 24.45 1.83 4.43
CA LEU A 63 23.82 2.68 3.42
C LEU A 63 23.06 3.83 4.12
N PRO A 64 23.75 4.96 4.38
CA PRO A 64 23.13 6.13 4.98
C PRO A 64 21.91 6.62 4.18
N GLY A 65 20.85 7.00 4.90
CA GLY A 65 19.59 7.48 4.29
C GLY A 65 18.53 6.41 4.02
N LEU A 66 18.86 5.11 4.10
CA LEU A 66 17.86 4.04 4.14
C LEU A 66 17.14 4.04 5.50
N VAL A 67 15.82 4.25 5.51
CA VAL A 67 15.04 4.43 6.75
C VAL A 67 13.81 3.54 6.82
N ALA A 68 13.34 3.25 8.04
CA ALA A 68 12.05 2.60 8.27
C ALA A 68 10.89 3.58 8.43
N THR A 69 11.17 4.87 8.68
CA THR A 69 10.17 5.89 8.98
C THR A 69 9.18 6.06 7.81
N PRO A 70 7.88 5.82 8.01
CA PRO A 70 6.89 5.92 6.93
C PRO A 70 6.62 7.37 6.52
N TYR A 71 5.96 7.54 5.38
CA TYR A 71 5.16 8.74 5.11
C TYR A 71 3.75 8.52 5.64
N VAL A 72 3.21 9.54 6.32
CA VAL A 72 1.81 9.59 6.77
C VAL A 72 1.15 10.77 6.07
N SER A 73 0.05 10.52 5.35
CA SER A 73 -0.74 11.57 4.72
C SER A 73 -1.65 12.27 5.72
N ALA A 74 -2.16 13.45 5.35
CA ALA A 74 -3.28 14.07 6.05
C ALA A 74 -4.48 13.09 6.12
N PRO A 75 -5.27 13.10 7.21
CA PRO A 75 -6.42 12.23 7.37
C PRO A 75 -7.49 12.54 6.32
N ILE A 76 -8.34 11.54 6.04
CA ILE A 76 -9.43 11.67 5.08
C ILE A 76 -10.77 11.29 5.72
N ARG A 77 -11.85 11.93 5.29
CA ARG A 77 -13.21 11.57 5.71
C ARG A 77 -13.82 10.55 4.75
N VAL A 78 -14.07 9.36 5.27
CA VAL A 78 -14.96 8.35 4.66
C VAL A 78 -16.41 8.74 5.00
N ARG A 79 -17.34 8.59 4.05
CA ARG A 79 -18.75 9.00 4.22
C ARG A 79 -19.57 8.02 5.08
N GLY A 80 -19.20 6.73 5.08
CA GLY A 80 -19.94 5.68 5.80
C GLY A 80 -21.19 5.17 5.06
N ASP A 81 -21.52 5.74 3.91
CA ASP A 81 -22.62 5.33 3.01
C ASP A 81 -22.30 4.07 2.16
N GLY A 82 -21.09 3.51 2.31
CA GLY A 82 -20.62 2.38 1.51
C GLY A 82 -20.15 2.75 0.09
N SER A 83 -20.14 4.04 -0.30
CA SER A 83 -19.67 4.48 -1.63
C SER A 83 -18.14 4.53 -1.76
N ASP A 84 -17.43 4.64 -0.64
CA ASP A 84 -15.97 4.69 -0.58
C ASP A 84 -15.33 3.30 -0.64
N VAL A 85 -14.21 3.17 -1.37
CA VAL A 85 -13.37 1.98 -1.40
C VAL A 85 -11.89 2.35 -1.25
N ALA A 86 -11.13 1.53 -0.52
CA ALA A 86 -9.69 1.70 -0.32
C ALA A 86 -8.94 0.55 -1.00
N VAL A 87 -7.97 0.87 -1.86
CA VAL A 87 -7.16 -0.14 -2.57
C VAL A 87 -5.73 -0.14 -2.02
N LEU A 88 -5.40 -1.20 -1.30
CA LEU A 88 -4.05 -1.54 -0.86
C LEU A 88 -3.51 -2.65 -1.78
N ALA A 89 -2.45 -2.37 -2.52
CA ALA A 89 -1.77 -3.36 -3.36
C ALA A 89 -0.26 -3.07 -3.44
N THR A 90 0.51 -4.09 -3.81
CA THR A 90 1.96 -3.99 -4.04
C THR A 90 2.26 -3.36 -5.40
N ARG A 91 3.55 -3.12 -5.68
CA ARG A 91 4.02 -2.61 -7.00
C ARG A 91 3.60 -3.49 -8.19
N GLY A 92 3.18 -4.74 -7.97
CA GLY A 92 2.70 -5.62 -9.05
C GLY A 92 1.49 -5.05 -9.78
N LEU A 93 0.46 -4.63 -9.02
CA LEU A 93 -0.78 -4.07 -9.58
C LEU A 93 -0.55 -2.68 -10.20
N TRP A 94 0.09 -1.78 -9.45
CA TRP A 94 0.32 -0.38 -9.86
C TRP A 94 1.32 -0.19 -11.01
N ARG A 95 1.76 -1.28 -11.67
CA ARG A 95 2.52 -1.23 -12.92
C ARG A 95 1.64 -1.32 -14.17
N VAL A 96 0.41 -1.79 -14.01
CA VAL A 96 -0.49 -2.16 -15.12
C VAL A 96 -1.90 -1.56 -15.00
N VAL A 97 -2.26 -1.06 -13.81
CA VAL A 97 -3.58 -0.49 -13.49
C VAL A 97 -3.38 0.84 -12.75
N ASP A 98 -4.14 1.87 -13.12
CA ASP A 98 -4.15 3.18 -12.44
C ASP A 98 -5.13 3.24 -11.24
N GLU A 99 -5.14 4.33 -10.48
CA GLU A 99 -5.98 4.43 -9.29
C GLU A 99 -7.49 4.48 -9.60
N THR A 100 -7.90 4.98 -10.76
CA THR A 100 -9.29 5.09 -11.20
C THR A 100 -9.81 3.75 -11.70
N GLU A 101 -9.01 3.06 -12.50
CA GLU A 101 -9.29 1.69 -12.94
C GLU A 101 -9.33 0.73 -11.73
N ALA A 102 -8.35 0.80 -10.82
CA ALA A 102 -8.36 0.00 -9.59
C ALA A 102 -9.60 0.26 -8.72
N THR A 103 -10.04 1.52 -8.60
CA THR A 103 -11.27 1.90 -7.90
C THR A 103 -12.50 1.30 -8.59
N SER A 104 -12.56 1.35 -9.92
CA SER A 104 -13.67 0.83 -10.72
C SER A 104 -13.79 -0.69 -10.59
N LEU A 105 -12.66 -1.40 -10.68
CA LEU A 105 -12.57 -2.85 -10.51
C LEU A 105 -12.96 -3.28 -9.08
N ALA A 106 -12.42 -2.60 -8.05
CA ALA A 106 -12.72 -2.92 -6.66
C ALA A 106 -14.21 -2.68 -6.31
N THR A 107 -14.82 -1.62 -6.85
CA THR A 107 -16.25 -1.34 -6.69
C THR A 107 -17.09 -2.42 -7.38
N SER A 108 -16.75 -2.75 -8.64
CA SER A 108 -17.46 -3.77 -9.42
C SER A 108 -17.41 -5.15 -8.76
N ALA A 109 -16.26 -5.55 -8.22
CA ALA A 109 -16.08 -6.80 -7.49
C ALA A 109 -16.96 -6.85 -6.23
N ARG A 110 -16.88 -5.81 -5.39
CA ARG A 110 -17.71 -5.66 -4.17
C ARG A 110 -19.21 -5.72 -4.48
N ASP A 111 -19.65 -5.05 -5.54
CA ASP A 111 -21.07 -5.00 -5.89
C ASP A 111 -21.55 -6.33 -6.50
N ALA A 112 -20.64 -7.09 -7.13
CA ALA A 112 -20.92 -8.47 -7.55
C ALA A 112 -20.98 -9.44 -6.35
N GLU A 113 -20.16 -9.25 -5.32
CA GLU A 113 -20.20 -10.01 -4.05
C GLU A 113 -21.52 -9.76 -3.31
N ARG A 114 -21.91 -8.50 -3.10
CA ARG A 114 -23.20 -8.13 -2.47
C ARG A 114 -24.39 -8.81 -3.17
N ARG A 115 -24.45 -8.72 -4.50
CA ARG A 115 -25.49 -9.37 -5.32
C ARG A 115 -25.44 -10.91 -5.28
N ARG A 116 -24.41 -11.55 -4.72
CA ARG A 116 -24.35 -13.01 -4.49
C ARG A 116 -24.85 -13.35 -3.09
N ASP A 117 -24.45 -12.57 -2.09
CA ASP A 117 -24.94 -12.69 -0.71
C ASP A 117 -26.47 -12.51 -0.65
N ASP A 118 -27.00 -11.46 -1.32
CA ASP A 118 -28.45 -11.21 -1.44
C ASP A 118 -29.23 -12.35 -2.12
N ARG A 119 -28.53 -13.19 -2.92
CA ARG A 119 -29.10 -14.36 -3.61
C ARG A 119 -28.90 -15.67 -2.85
N GLY A 120 -28.38 -15.63 -1.62
CA GLY A 120 -28.15 -16.82 -0.79
C GLY A 120 -27.13 -17.80 -1.38
N ALA A 121 -26.28 -17.36 -2.30
CA ALA A 121 -25.26 -18.22 -2.91
C ALA A 121 -24.12 -18.49 -1.91
N PRO A 122 -23.60 -19.73 -1.81
CA PRO A 122 -22.54 -20.05 -0.86
C PRO A 122 -21.25 -19.27 -1.19
N SER A 123 -20.76 -18.52 -0.20
CA SER A 123 -19.55 -17.71 -0.30
C SER A 123 -18.30 -18.60 -0.52
N PRO A 124 -17.44 -18.32 -1.53
CA PRO A 124 -16.21 -19.07 -1.76
C PRO A 124 -15.14 -18.72 -0.71
N SER A 125 -15.23 -19.36 0.46
CA SER A 125 -14.24 -19.36 1.53
C SER A 125 -13.86 -17.98 2.09
N SER A 126 -14.77 -17.37 2.84
CA SER A 126 -14.43 -16.29 3.77
C SER A 126 -13.58 -16.84 4.94
N ARG A 127 -12.28 -17.10 4.69
CA ARG A 127 -11.27 -17.26 5.74
C ARG A 127 -11.03 -15.92 6.42
N ARG A 128 -12.00 -15.52 7.25
CA ARG A 128 -11.87 -14.47 8.25
C ARG A 128 -10.64 -14.81 9.09
N TRP A 129 -9.59 -14.00 8.97
CA TRP A 129 -8.42 -14.10 9.81
C TRP A 129 -8.84 -13.93 11.27
N SER A 130 -8.74 -15.01 12.03
CA SER A 130 -8.90 -14.99 13.48
C SER A 130 -7.51 -15.01 14.10
N PRO A 131 -7.15 -14.07 15.00
CA PRO A 131 -5.92 -14.21 15.76
C PRO A 131 -6.04 -15.45 16.63
N ALA A 132 -5.11 -16.40 16.45
CA ALA A 132 -5.05 -17.56 17.33
C ALA A 132 -4.89 -17.08 18.78
N ALA A 133 -5.82 -17.47 19.65
CA ALA A 133 -5.76 -17.12 21.06
C ALA A 133 -4.42 -17.59 21.64
N GLY A 134 -3.66 -16.67 22.23
CA GLY A 134 -2.34 -16.97 22.76
C GLY A 134 -2.41 -18.11 23.77
N GLY A 135 -1.80 -19.24 23.44
CA GLY A 135 -1.78 -20.40 24.31
C GLY A 135 -1.13 -20.07 25.64
N ARG A 136 -1.92 -20.12 26.72
CA ARG A 136 -1.37 -20.17 28.08
C ARG A 136 -0.48 -21.41 28.17
N ARG A 137 0.83 -21.23 28.37
CA ARG A 137 1.70 -22.30 28.85
C ARG A 137 1.29 -22.61 30.30
N PRO A 138 0.93 -23.85 30.65
CA PRO A 138 0.93 -24.27 32.05
C PRO A 138 2.39 -24.30 32.55
N GLY A 139 2.60 -23.99 33.83
CA GLY A 139 3.91 -24.03 34.45
C GLY A 139 4.40 -25.46 34.69
N GLY A 140 5.72 -25.60 34.68
CA GLY A 140 6.50 -26.79 35.04
C GLY A 140 7.95 -26.35 35.17
#